data_AF-A0A966JXW5-F1
#
_entry.id   AF-A0A966JXW5-F1
#
_cell.length_a   1.000
_cell.length_b   1.000
_cell.length_c   1.000
_cell.angle_alpha   90.00
_cell.angle_beta   90.00
_cell.angle_gamma   90.00
#
_symmetry.space_group_name_H-M   'P 1'
#
loop_
_entity.id
_entity.type
_entity.pdbx_description
1 polymer ?
#
loop_
_entity_poly.entity_id
_entity_poly.type
_entity_poly.pdbx_seq_one_letter_code
_entity_poly.pdbx_strand_id
1 'polypeptide(L)'
;RLGFGKELSKNYKMLDSKFAGKNWKEPEVESILREINKAVWTIGYTGHTPERLKAHMRMMSVFDPKTLRSRGGKDPVSGYDTAGDYFGLPWPCFGNAALKHPGSPNLYDTSKHVMDGGGNFRANFGVEKDGKSLLAADGSFSKGADIKTGYPEVDHIFLKKLGWWNELTEDEKKAAEGKNWKTDLSGGIIRVTMKNHGCHPFGNAKARAVVWNFPDAIPIHREALYSTRPDMVAKYPTHDDVKTFWRLPTLFKTVQDKAIEDKLYDKFPIILTSGRLVEYEGGGEETRSNPWLAELQQENFVEINPSAAAKRGIKNWDFVWVKSPTGAKIKVRALVTERVAPDTAFVPFHFSGWWEGKDLLDFYPKGAYPIVRGEAVNTGTTYGYDRVTMMQETKTTICQIEKAA
;
A
#
# COMPACT_ATOMS: atom_id res chain seq x y z
N ARG A 1 -2.50 -0.87 -28.38
CA ARG A 1 -3.75 -0.10 -28.64
C ARG A 1 -3.58 1.40 -28.44
N LEU A 2 -2.69 1.89 -27.56
CA LEU A 2 -2.52 3.32 -27.29
C LEU A 2 -1.38 4.00 -28.10
N GLY A 3 -0.70 3.28 -29.00
CA GLY A 3 0.31 3.85 -29.91
C GLY A 3 1.71 4.07 -29.33
N PHE A 4 1.87 4.25 -28.02
CA PHE A 4 3.14 4.65 -27.38
C PHE A 4 4.07 3.50 -26.96
N GLY A 5 3.91 2.30 -27.53
CA GLY A 5 4.65 1.11 -27.08
C GLY A 5 6.17 1.22 -27.27
N LYS A 6 6.61 1.92 -28.33
CA LYS A 6 8.02 2.13 -28.64
C LYS A 6 8.66 3.12 -27.68
N GLU A 7 7.94 4.16 -27.31
CA GLU A 7 8.36 5.19 -26.37
C GLU A 7 8.45 4.60 -24.96
N LEU A 8 7.44 3.84 -24.53
CA LEU A 8 7.42 3.18 -23.23
C LEU A 8 8.56 2.17 -23.07
N SER A 9 8.92 1.47 -24.15
CA SER A 9 9.92 0.40 -24.12
C SER A 9 11.31 0.83 -24.60
N LYS A 10 11.52 2.12 -24.89
CA LYS A 10 12.75 2.65 -25.51
C LYS A 10 14.01 2.27 -24.73
N ASN A 11 13.91 2.25 -23.40
CA ASN A 11 15.02 2.00 -22.50
C ASN A 11 15.10 0.53 -22.04
N TYR A 12 14.16 -0.33 -22.45
CA TYR A 12 14.17 -1.74 -22.09
C TYR A 12 15.08 -2.51 -23.03
N LYS A 13 15.92 -3.36 -22.45
CA LYS A 13 16.58 -4.40 -23.22
C LYS A 13 15.54 -5.50 -23.45
N MET A 14 15.26 -5.82 -24.70
CA MET A 14 14.30 -6.86 -25.05
C MET A 14 15.02 -8.20 -25.20
N LEU A 15 14.46 -9.26 -24.63
CA LEU A 15 14.94 -10.63 -24.71
C LEU A 15 14.00 -11.44 -25.59
N ASP A 16 14.56 -12.37 -26.37
CA ASP A 16 13.78 -13.40 -27.03
C ASP A 16 13.67 -14.60 -26.08
N SER A 17 12.49 -14.82 -25.50
CA SER A 17 12.22 -15.92 -24.57
C SER A 17 11.32 -16.96 -25.24
N LYS A 18 11.45 -18.23 -24.83
CA LYS A 18 10.59 -19.31 -25.32
C LYS A 18 9.77 -19.84 -24.16
N PHE A 19 8.46 -19.58 -24.19
CA PHE A 19 7.52 -20.02 -23.16
C PHE A 19 6.28 -20.64 -23.81
N ALA A 20 5.84 -21.79 -23.29
CA ALA A 20 4.73 -22.58 -23.83
C ALA A 20 4.85 -22.86 -25.35
N GLY A 21 6.05 -23.17 -25.82
CA GLY A 21 6.32 -23.47 -27.24
C GLY A 21 6.29 -22.27 -28.19
N LYS A 22 6.05 -21.05 -27.67
CA LYS A 22 6.03 -19.80 -28.45
C LYS A 22 7.26 -18.95 -28.14
N ASN A 23 7.72 -18.22 -29.15
CA ASN A 23 8.72 -17.19 -28.97
C ASN A 23 8.03 -15.89 -28.55
N TRP A 24 8.53 -15.29 -27.47
CA TRP A 24 8.06 -14.04 -26.90
C TRP A 24 9.19 -13.04 -26.94
N LYS A 25 8.83 -11.76 -27.11
CA LYS A 25 9.77 -10.65 -26.98
C LYS A 25 9.44 -9.90 -25.70
N GLU A 26 10.22 -10.13 -24.66
CA GLU A 26 9.93 -9.68 -23.30
C GLU A 26 10.99 -8.69 -22.81
N PRO A 27 10.61 -7.66 -22.02
CA PRO A 27 11.58 -6.75 -21.45
C PRO A 27 12.40 -7.44 -20.35
N GLU A 28 13.72 -7.21 -20.35
CA GLU A 28 14.65 -7.67 -19.32
C GLU A 28 14.34 -6.97 -17.98
N VAL A 29 14.13 -7.76 -16.93
CA VAL A 29 13.72 -7.28 -15.58
C VAL A 29 14.68 -6.21 -15.04
N GLU A 30 15.99 -6.37 -15.27
CA GLU A 30 17.03 -5.44 -14.85
C GLU A 30 16.85 -4.07 -15.52
N SER A 31 16.54 -4.05 -16.81
CA SER A 31 16.31 -2.82 -17.56
C SER A 31 15.03 -2.11 -17.12
N ILE A 32 13.99 -2.87 -16.77
CA ILE A 32 12.74 -2.33 -16.20
C ILE A 32 13.02 -1.67 -14.85
N LEU A 33 13.73 -2.35 -13.94
CA LEU A 33 14.05 -1.81 -12.62
C LEU A 33 14.87 -0.52 -12.73
N ARG A 34 15.84 -0.48 -13.64
CA ARG A 34 16.62 0.75 -13.90
C ARG A 34 15.75 1.90 -14.38
N GLU A 35 14.76 1.63 -15.23
CA GLU A 35 13.83 2.66 -15.68
C GLU A 35 12.94 3.15 -14.54
N ILE A 36 12.42 2.23 -13.71
CA ILE A 36 11.67 2.58 -12.51
C ILE A 36 12.53 3.48 -11.62
N ASN A 37 13.76 3.09 -11.30
CA ASN A 37 14.67 3.87 -10.45
C ASN A 37 14.93 5.28 -11.00
N LYS A 38 14.95 5.47 -12.32
CA LYS A 38 15.12 6.80 -12.93
C LYS A 38 13.89 7.70 -12.77
N ALA A 39 12.70 7.15 -12.58
CA ALA A 39 11.45 7.89 -12.52
C ALA A 39 10.96 8.21 -11.10
N VAL A 40 11.50 7.55 -10.07
CA VAL A 40 10.97 7.55 -8.70
C VAL A 40 11.85 8.26 -7.67
N TRP A 41 12.60 9.28 -8.11
CA TRP A 41 13.46 10.11 -7.26
C TRP A 41 12.69 10.77 -6.11
N THR A 42 11.48 11.23 -6.38
CA THR A 42 10.59 11.93 -5.42
C THR A 42 10.25 11.12 -4.17
N ILE A 43 10.39 9.80 -4.24
CA ILE A 43 10.09 8.87 -3.15
C ILE A 43 11.30 8.05 -2.74
N GLY A 44 12.48 8.19 -3.36
CA GLY A 44 13.68 7.47 -2.92
C GLY A 44 13.67 5.97 -3.21
N TYR A 45 13.11 5.55 -4.35
CA TYR A 45 13.26 4.19 -4.88
C TYR A 45 14.37 4.14 -5.95
N THR A 46 15.50 4.80 -5.70
CA THR A 46 16.52 5.07 -6.72
C THR A 46 17.79 4.24 -6.54
N GLY A 47 18.13 3.88 -5.30
CA GLY A 47 19.35 3.16 -4.96
C GLY A 47 19.26 1.64 -5.18
N HIS A 48 18.08 1.10 -5.51
CA HIS A 48 17.82 -0.33 -5.68
C HIS A 48 18.28 -0.89 -7.03
N THR A 49 19.59 -0.92 -7.29
CA THR A 49 20.03 -1.49 -8.57
C THR A 49 19.87 -3.01 -8.59
N PRO A 50 19.67 -3.61 -9.78
CA PRO A 50 19.62 -5.06 -9.90
C PRO A 50 20.84 -5.76 -9.33
N GLU A 51 22.03 -5.17 -9.48
CA GLU A 51 23.29 -5.75 -8.96
C GLU A 51 23.26 -5.86 -7.44
N ARG A 52 22.82 -4.80 -6.75
CA ARG A 52 22.75 -4.78 -5.29
C ARG A 52 21.71 -5.78 -4.77
N LEU A 53 20.52 -5.81 -5.35
CA LEU A 53 19.47 -6.75 -4.94
C LEU A 53 19.90 -8.21 -5.16
N LYS A 54 20.51 -8.51 -6.31
CA LYS A 54 21.05 -9.85 -6.59
C LYS A 54 22.22 -10.21 -5.66
N ALA A 55 23.08 -9.26 -5.32
CA ALA A 55 24.14 -9.46 -4.34
C ALA A 55 23.56 -9.81 -2.97
N HIS A 56 22.51 -9.11 -2.51
CA HIS A 56 21.83 -9.43 -1.25
C HIS A 56 21.28 -10.86 -1.27
N MET A 57 20.67 -11.28 -2.38
CA MET A 57 20.14 -12.63 -2.52
C MET A 57 21.24 -13.71 -2.51
N ARG A 58 22.38 -13.48 -3.14
CA ARG A 58 23.52 -14.42 -3.10
C ARG A 58 24.21 -14.44 -1.74
N MET A 59 24.18 -13.34 -1.02
CA MET A 59 24.88 -13.14 0.23
C MET A 59 23.96 -13.12 1.46
N MET A 60 22.78 -13.74 1.41
CA MET A 60 21.80 -13.70 2.52
C MET A 60 22.40 -14.01 3.89
N SER A 61 23.40 -14.89 3.95
CA SER A 61 24.06 -15.31 5.19
C SER A 61 24.86 -14.22 5.91
N VAL A 62 25.25 -13.13 5.21
CA VAL A 62 26.00 -12.03 5.85
C VAL A 62 25.10 -11.03 6.58
N PHE A 63 23.78 -11.13 6.38
CA PHE A 63 22.80 -10.27 7.03
C PHE A 63 22.37 -10.87 8.36
N ASP A 64 22.33 -10.02 9.39
CA ASP A 64 21.83 -10.43 10.69
C ASP A 64 20.31 -10.68 10.64
N PRO A 65 19.79 -11.84 11.10
CA PRO A 65 18.38 -12.17 10.94
C PRO A 65 17.43 -11.32 11.80
N LYS A 66 17.94 -10.58 12.79
CA LYS A 66 17.12 -9.72 13.65
C LYS A 66 17.12 -8.29 13.16
N THR A 67 18.30 -7.75 12.88
CA THR A 67 18.47 -6.34 12.48
C THR A 67 18.41 -6.14 10.97
N LEU A 68 18.52 -7.23 10.21
CA LEU A 68 18.68 -7.26 8.76
C LEU A 68 19.90 -6.49 8.25
N ARG A 69 20.84 -6.09 9.12
CA ARG A 69 22.02 -5.32 8.73
C ARG A 69 23.15 -6.27 8.33
N SER A 70 23.81 -5.98 7.21
CA SER A 70 24.94 -6.75 6.72
C SER A 70 26.17 -6.53 7.60
N ARG A 71 26.84 -7.62 7.94
CA ARG A 71 28.16 -7.64 8.59
C ARG A 71 29.30 -7.39 7.58
N GLY A 72 28.98 -7.31 6.29
CA GLY A 72 29.92 -7.04 5.21
C GLY A 72 30.36 -8.27 4.44
N GLY A 73 31.02 -8.00 3.32
CA GLY A 73 31.51 -9.00 2.38
C GLY A 73 31.22 -8.60 0.95
N LYS A 74 32.14 -8.98 0.05
CA LYS A 74 32.04 -8.72 -1.39
C LYS A 74 31.31 -9.86 -2.08
N ASP A 75 30.28 -9.52 -2.84
CA ASP A 75 29.57 -10.45 -3.68
C ASP A 75 30.52 -11.05 -4.72
N PRO A 76 30.63 -12.39 -4.82
CA PRO A 76 31.61 -13.02 -5.71
C PRO A 76 31.33 -12.80 -7.19
N VAL A 77 30.11 -12.37 -7.55
CA VAL A 77 29.70 -12.14 -8.95
C VAL A 77 29.89 -10.67 -9.36
N SER A 78 29.34 -9.74 -8.58
CA SER A 78 29.36 -8.31 -8.91
C SER A 78 30.50 -7.53 -8.25
N GLY A 79 31.19 -8.12 -7.27
CA GLY A 79 32.18 -7.45 -6.43
C GLY A 79 31.58 -6.44 -5.44
N TYR A 80 30.24 -6.31 -5.40
CA TYR A 80 29.55 -5.36 -4.53
C TYR A 80 29.77 -5.71 -3.07
N ASP A 81 30.28 -4.74 -2.29
CA ASP A 81 30.42 -4.90 -0.84
C ASP A 81 29.11 -4.55 -0.14
N THR A 82 28.49 -5.54 0.50
CA THR A 82 27.22 -5.37 1.21
C THR A 82 27.36 -4.70 2.58
N ALA A 83 28.58 -4.40 3.05
CA ALA A 83 28.80 -3.86 4.38
C ALA A 83 27.93 -2.63 4.67
N GLY A 84 27.17 -2.71 5.77
CA GLY A 84 26.29 -1.65 6.25
C GLY A 84 24.89 -1.65 5.65
N ASP A 85 24.65 -2.33 4.53
CA ASP A 85 23.34 -2.41 3.89
C ASP A 85 22.32 -3.17 4.75
N TYR A 86 21.05 -2.83 4.59
CA TYR A 86 19.94 -3.63 5.11
C TYR A 86 19.44 -4.61 4.04
N PHE A 87 19.09 -5.83 4.44
CA PHE A 87 18.63 -6.87 3.52
C PHE A 87 17.44 -6.39 2.68
N GLY A 88 17.49 -6.64 1.37
CA GLY A 88 16.49 -6.14 0.41
C GLY A 88 16.47 -4.62 0.17
N LEU A 89 17.36 -3.83 0.80
CA LEU A 89 17.39 -2.37 0.69
C LEU A 89 16.01 -1.75 1.03
N PRO A 90 15.52 -1.81 2.27
CA PRO A 90 14.21 -1.30 2.62
C PRO A 90 14.01 0.16 2.18
N TRP A 91 12.80 0.48 1.75
CA TRP A 91 12.46 1.82 1.27
C TRP A 91 12.44 2.84 2.41
N PRO A 92 12.93 4.08 2.18
CA PRO A 92 13.62 4.55 0.98
C PRO A 92 15.10 4.17 0.92
N CYS A 93 15.59 4.03 -0.31
CA CYS A 93 17.00 3.89 -0.67
C CYS A 93 17.38 5.01 -1.66
N PHE A 94 18.00 6.07 -1.14
CA PHE A 94 18.22 7.31 -1.88
C PHE A 94 19.46 7.29 -2.78
N GLY A 95 19.45 8.20 -3.76
CA GLY A 95 20.54 8.47 -4.67
C GLY A 95 20.79 7.36 -5.69
N ASN A 96 21.89 7.50 -6.42
CA ASN A 96 22.37 6.46 -7.33
C ASN A 96 23.10 5.34 -6.57
N ALA A 97 23.46 4.27 -7.28
CA ALA A 97 24.18 3.13 -6.69
C ALA A 97 25.50 3.54 -6.00
N ALA A 98 26.19 4.55 -6.55
CA ALA A 98 27.47 5.02 -6.03
C ALA A 98 27.34 5.74 -4.67
N LEU A 99 26.16 6.30 -4.36
CA LEU A 99 25.87 6.83 -3.03
C LEU A 99 25.88 5.73 -1.96
N LYS A 100 25.54 4.48 -2.35
CA LYS A 100 25.52 3.31 -1.47
C LYS A 100 24.66 3.51 -0.21
N HIS A 101 23.49 4.13 -0.38
CA HIS A 101 22.54 4.25 0.73
C HIS A 101 22.03 2.86 1.15
N PRO A 102 22.00 2.51 2.44
CA PRO A 102 21.76 1.12 2.91
C PRO A 102 20.29 0.69 2.85
N GLY A 103 19.38 1.64 2.60
CA GLY A 103 17.95 1.49 2.81
C GLY A 103 17.55 1.96 4.21
N SER A 104 16.26 2.28 4.40
CA SER A 104 15.77 2.87 5.65
C SER A 104 14.72 1.97 6.29
N PRO A 105 15.11 1.02 7.16
CA PRO A 105 14.15 0.11 7.80
C PRO A 105 13.19 0.82 8.76
N ASN A 106 13.59 1.98 9.30
CA ASN A 106 12.75 2.84 10.11
C ASN A 106 12.90 4.29 9.62
N LEU A 107 11.87 4.79 8.94
CA LEU A 107 11.91 6.03 8.16
C LEU A 107 12.21 7.29 8.98
N TYR A 108 11.72 7.37 10.21
CA TYR A 108 11.78 8.57 11.05
C TYR A 108 12.67 8.38 12.29
N ASP A 109 13.72 7.58 12.16
CA ASP A 109 14.70 7.35 13.22
C ASP A 109 15.79 8.43 13.20
N THR A 110 15.59 9.50 13.98
CA THR A 110 16.54 10.61 14.09
C THR A 110 17.79 10.27 14.91
N SER A 111 17.80 9.13 15.62
CA SER A 111 18.96 8.67 16.38
C SER A 111 20.10 8.15 15.50
N LYS A 112 19.82 7.95 14.20
CA LYS A 112 20.78 7.48 13.20
C LYS A 112 21.13 8.55 12.19
N HIS A 113 22.32 8.42 11.61
CA HIS A 113 22.73 9.25 10.49
C HIS A 113 21.91 8.87 9.25
N VAL A 114 21.65 9.83 8.35
CA VAL A 114 20.85 9.59 7.14
C VAL A 114 21.49 8.54 6.23
N MET A 115 22.82 8.48 6.17
CA MET A 115 23.57 7.44 5.45
C MET A 115 23.57 6.06 6.15
N ASP A 116 22.98 5.94 7.33
CA ASP A 116 22.73 4.68 8.05
C ASP A 116 21.26 4.26 8.00
N GLY A 117 20.46 4.87 7.12
CA GLY A 117 19.02 4.59 7.01
C GLY A 117 18.15 5.29 8.05
N GLY A 118 18.72 6.29 8.76
CA GLY A 118 17.97 7.20 9.63
C GLY A 118 17.25 8.30 8.86
N GLY A 119 16.36 9.02 9.54
CA GLY A 119 15.63 10.09 8.88
C GLY A 119 14.72 10.90 9.78
N ASN A 120 14.16 11.94 9.17
CA ASN A 120 13.31 12.95 9.78
C ASN A 120 12.06 13.17 8.91
N PHE A 121 11.14 14.02 9.38
CA PHE A 121 9.89 14.27 8.67
C PHE A 121 10.07 15.24 7.50
N ARG A 122 9.37 14.94 6.40
CA ARG A 122 9.50 15.64 5.12
C ARG A 122 8.80 17.01 5.08
N ALA A 123 9.45 18.01 4.49
CA ALA A 123 8.90 19.36 4.27
C ALA A 123 7.99 19.45 3.02
N ASN A 124 6.92 18.65 2.97
CA ASN A 124 6.09 18.52 1.77
C ASN A 124 4.93 19.54 1.65
N PHE A 125 4.57 20.21 2.74
CA PHE A 125 3.33 21.02 2.82
C PHE A 125 3.59 22.53 2.88
N GLY A 126 4.74 22.96 2.36
CA GLY A 126 5.23 24.33 2.51
C GLY A 126 6.01 24.53 3.81
N VAL A 127 6.46 25.76 4.03
CA VAL A 127 7.29 26.14 5.20
C VAL A 127 6.50 26.85 6.29
N GLU A 128 5.32 27.38 5.96
CA GLU A 128 4.48 28.18 6.85
C GLU A 128 2.99 27.96 6.55
N LYS A 129 2.16 28.02 7.58
CA LYS A 129 0.70 28.15 7.49
C LYS A 129 0.19 29.08 8.60
N ASP A 130 -0.62 30.08 8.24
CA ASP A 130 -1.24 31.03 9.17
C ASP A 130 -0.23 31.71 10.11
N GLY A 131 0.91 32.14 9.57
CA GLY A 131 2.00 32.76 10.33
C GLY A 131 2.78 31.79 11.23
N LYS A 132 2.51 30.48 11.18
CA LYS A 132 3.20 29.46 11.96
C LYS A 132 4.09 28.61 11.06
N SER A 133 5.35 28.49 11.46
CA SER A 133 6.30 27.62 10.78
C SER A 133 5.89 26.14 10.85
N LEU A 134 5.86 25.49 9.69
CA LEU A 134 5.67 24.05 9.52
C LEU A 134 6.98 23.27 9.63
N LEU A 135 8.11 23.97 9.62
CA LEU A 135 9.43 23.38 9.76
C LEU A 135 9.64 22.83 11.17
N ALA A 136 10.51 21.83 11.30
CA ALA A 136 10.83 21.22 12.58
C ALA A 136 11.37 22.26 13.57
N ALA A 137 11.10 22.06 14.85
CA ALA A 137 11.66 22.90 15.90
C ALA A 137 13.17 22.63 16.08
N ASP A 138 13.87 23.59 16.66
CA ASP A 138 15.28 23.46 17.01
C ASP A 138 15.49 22.21 17.89
N GLY A 139 16.54 21.44 17.58
CA GLY A 139 16.82 20.18 18.29
C GLY A 139 16.23 18.92 17.64
N SER A 140 15.30 19.06 16.68
CA SER A 140 14.70 17.92 15.98
C SER A 140 15.36 17.69 14.62
N PHE A 141 16.46 16.93 14.58
CA PHE A 141 17.24 16.63 13.37
C PHE A 141 17.88 15.23 13.44
N SER A 142 18.27 14.69 12.29
CA SER A 142 18.96 13.39 12.22
C SER A 142 20.37 13.46 12.80
N LYS A 143 20.85 12.40 13.44
CA LYS A 143 22.19 12.36 14.04
C LYS A 143 23.27 12.75 13.03
N GLY A 144 24.09 13.73 13.39
CA GLY A 144 25.21 14.21 12.56
C GLY A 144 24.82 15.21 11.47
N ALA A 145 23.56 15.67 11.43
CA ALA A 145 23.15 16.73 10.51
C ALA A 145 23.80 18.08 10.86
N ASP A 146 24.27 18.79 9.83
CA ASP A 146 24.81 20.15 9.96
C ASP A 146 23.70 21.17 10.27
N ILE A 147 22.50 20.98 9.71
CA ILE A 147 21.33 21.82 10.00
C ILE A 147 20.58 21.21 11.18
N LYS A 148 20.59 21.93 12.31
CA LYS A 148 19.98 21.50 13.58
C LYS A 148 18.57 22.04 13.84
N THR A 149 18.01 22.71 12.84
CA THR A 149 16.67 23.29 12.84
C THR A 149 15.84 22.68 11.72
N GLY A 150 14.59 23.09 11.59
CA GLY A 150 13.80 22.78 10.41
C GLY A 150 14.28 23.57 9.17
N TYR A 151 14.18 22.95 7.99
CA TYR A 151 14.62 23.53 6.72
C TYR A 151 13.77 23.04 5.54
N PRO A 152 13.64 23.83 4.44
CA PRO A 152 12.82 23.45 3.28
C PRO A 152 13.45 22.31 2.48
N GLU A 153 12.73 21.81 1.47
CA GLU A 153 13.34 20.94 0.46
C GLU A 153 14.57 21.59 -0.19
N VAL A 154 15.60 20.79 -0.47
CA VAL A 154 16.86 21.30 -1.03
C VAL A 154 16.75 21.44 -2.55
N ASP A 155 16.92 22.68 -3.03
CA ASP A 155 17.09 23.01 -4.43
C ASP A 155 18.45 23.66 -4.71
N HIS A 156 18.75 23.94 -5.99
CA HIS A 156 20.02 24.58 -6.35
C HIS A 156 20.23 25.94 -5.67
N ILE A 157 19.16 26.70 -5.39
CA ILE A 157 19.25 28.01 -4.75
C ILE A 157 19.64 27.84 -3.29
N PHE A 158 18.96 26.95 -2.58
CA PHE A 158 19.23 26.67 -1.19
C PHE A 158 20.62 26.06 -1.00
N LEU A 159 21.02 25.14 -1.89
CA LEU A 159 22.37 24.56 -1.88
C LEU A 159 23.47 25.63 -2.09
N LYS A 160 23.23 26.62 -2.97
CA LYS A 160 24.13 27.78 -3.17
C LYS A 160 24.19 28.67 -1.93
N LYS A 161 23.05 28.96 -1.30
CA LYS A 161 22.99 29.77 -0.06
C LYS A 161 23.75 29.14 1.11
N LEU A 162 23.75 27.81 1.18
CA LEU A 162 24.51 27.05 2.19
C LEU A 162 26.01 26.94 1.88
N GLY A 163 26.44 27.33 0.67
CA GLY A 163 27.82 27.14 0.19
C GLY A 163 28.12 25.73 -0.29
N TRP A 164 27.20 24.77 -0.08
CA TRP A 164 27.33 23.35 -0.43
C TRP A 164 27.38 23.10 -1.93
N TRP A 165 26.95 24.07 -2.75
CA TRP A 165 27.04 24.01 -4.22
C TRP A 165 28.47 23.77 -4.73
N ASN A 166 29.48 24.22 -3.99
CA ASN A 166 30.88 24.06 -4.36
C ASN A 166 31.40 22.63 -4.21
N GLU A 167 30.65 21.76 -3.55
CA GLU A 167 30.97 20.35 -3.34
C GLU A 167 30.40 19.42 -4.43
N LEU A 168 29.64 19.98 -5.36
CA LEU A 168 29.24 19.33 -6.59
C LEU A 168 30.41 19.29 -7.58
N THR A 169 30.52 18.22 -8.36
CA THR A 169 31.41 18.18 -9.53
C THR A 169 30.88 19.12 -10.62
N GLU A 170 31.71 19.48 -11.60
CA GLU A 170 31.28 20.35 -12.69
C GLU A 170 30.10 19.75 -13.50
N ASP A 171 30.10 18.43 -13.71
CA ASP A 171 28.99 17.73 -14.36
C ASP A 171 27.71 17.75 -13.52
N GLU A 172 27.82 17.55 -12.20
CA GLU A 172 26.68 17.65 -11.28
C GLU A 172 26.14 19.09 -11.21
N LYS A 173 27.00 20.12 -11.17
CA LYS A 173 26.58 21.53 -11.21
C LYS A 173 25.77 21.81 -12.47
N LYS A 174 26.27 21.39 -13.63
CA LYS A 174 25.58 21.54 -14.92
C LYS A 174 24.24 20.82 -14.93
N ALA A 175 24.16 19.63 -14.33
CA ALA A 175 22.93 18.85 -14.27
C ALA A 175 21.91 19.40 -13.25
N ALA A 176 22.37 19.98 -12.14
CA ALA A 176 21.56 20.44 -11.01
C ALA A 176 21.08 21.89 -11.14
N GLU A 177 21.71 22.70 -12.00
CA GLU A 177 21.33 24.12 -12.19
C GLU A 177 19.86 24.23 -12.63
N GLY A 178 19.09 25.11 -11.98
CA GLY A 178 17.66 25.25 -12.25
C GLY A 178 16.78 24.13 -11.65
N LYS A 179 17.34 23.15 -10.93
CA LYS A 179 16.63 21.96 -10.45
C LYS A 179 16.54 21.88 -8.94
N ASN A 180 15.76 20.91 -8.45
CA ASN A 180 15.73 20.48 -7.07
C ASN A 180 16.18 19.02 -6.94
N TRP A 181 16.32 18.54 -5.71
CA TRP A 181 16.76 17.17 -5.43
C TRP A 181 15.96 16.06 -6.13
N LYS A 182 14.72 16.31 -6.54
CA LYS A 182 13.83 15.35 -7.23
C LYS A 182 14.10 15.29 -8.73
N THR A 183 14.57 16.38 -9.32
CA THR A 183 14.75 16.53 -10.78
C THR A 183 16.22 16.58 -11.19
N ASP A 184 17.14 16.73 -10.24
CA ASP A 184 18.57 16.49 -10.45
C ASP A 184 18.85 14.99 -10.59
N LEU A 185 18.81 14.50 -11.82
CA LEU A 185 19.08 13.09 -12.16
C LEU A 185 20.55 12.69 -12.04
N SER A 186 21.48 13.64 -11.82
CA SER A 186 22.87 13.28 -11.49
C SER A 186 22.96 12.66 -10.08
N GLY A 187 22.05 13.05 -9.21
CA GLY A 187 22.05 12.72 -7.79
C GLY A 187 23.04 13.54 -6.96
N GLY A 188 23.66 14.57 -7.54
CA GLY A 188 24.61 15.44 -6.85
C GLY A 188 23.99 16.16 -5.66
N ILE A 189 22.79 16.73 -5.79
CA ILE A 189 22.10 17.38 -4.67
C ILE A 189 21.87 16.40 -3.52
N ILE A 190 21.41 15.18 -3.82
CA ILE A 190 21.19 14.14 -2.81
C ILE A 190 22.51 13.74 -2.15
N ARG A 191 23.55 13.49 -2.96
CA ARG A 191 24.88 13.08 -2.49
C ARG A 191 25.44 14.11 -1.52
N VAL A 192 25.51 15.38 -1.90
CA VAL A 192 26.05 16.45 -1.04
C VAL A 192 25.22 16.58 0.23
N THR A 193 23.90 16.70 0.11
CA THR A 193 23.02 16.91 1.27
C THR A 193 23.12 15.77 2.28
N MET A 194 23.05 14.52 1.81
CA MET A 194 23.01 13.35 2.70
C MET A 194 24.39 12.91 3.17
N LYS A 195 25.36 12.80 2.24
CA LYS A 195 26.67 12.22 2.54
C LYS A 195 27.58 13.22 3.22
N ASN A 196 27.56 14.48 2.82
CA ASN A 196 28.51 15.48 3.31
C ASN A 196 27.94 16.24 4.53
N HIS A 197 26.62 16.47 4.57
CA HIS A 197 26.00 17.31 5.60
C HIS A 197 25.00 16.58 6.51
N GLY A 198 24.85 15.26 6.37
CA GLY A 198 23.99 14.45 7.22
C GLY A 198 22.50 14.84 7.18
N CYS A 199 22.07 15.59 6.16
CA CYS A 199 20.72 16.13 6.03
C CYS A 199 19.92 15.32 5.00
N HIS A 200 18.60 15.25 5.14
CA HIS A 200 17.75 14.74 4.07
C HIS A 200 17.45 15.82 3.02
N PRO A 201 17.43 15.46 1.71
CA PRO A 201 17.18 16.42 0.63
C PRO A 201 15.74 16.92 0.59
N PHE A 202 14.81 16.18 1.19
CA PHE A 202 13.39 16.51 1.24
C PHE A 202 13.02 17.53 2.35
N GLY A 203 14.02 18.09 3.04
CA GLY A 203 13.80 19.05 4.12
C GLY A 203 13.63 18.41 5.51
N ASN A 204 13.23 19.25 6.47
CA ASN A 204 12.93 18.86 7.84
C ASN A 204 11.74 19.65 8.41
N ALA A 205 10.61 18.97 8.55
CA ALA A 205 9.34 19.56 8.96
C ALA A 205 8.66 18.81 10.10
N LYS A 206 7.58 19.38 10.63
CA LYS A 206 6.74 18.75 11.64
C LYS A 206 5.82 17.71 10.99
N ALA A 207 5.57 16.61 11.70
CA ALA A 207 4.41 15.79 11.43
C ALA A 207 3.13 16.61 11.64
N ARG A 208 2.12 16.39 10.81
CA ARG A 208 0.90 17.18 10.81
C ARG A 208 -0.26 16.40 11.42
N ALA A 209 -0.76 16.87 12.56
CA ALA A 209 -1.99 16.35 13.18
C ALA A 209 -3.26 17.01 12.64
N VAL A 210 -3.15 18.22 12.05
CA VAL A 210 -4.27 18.98 11.47
C VAL A 210 -4.10 19.09 9.96
N VAL A 211 -4.93 18.40 9.20
CA VAL A 211 -4.89 18.32 7.74
C VAL A 211 -5.88 19.31 7.13
N TRP A 212 -5.53 20.59 7.09
CA TRP A 212 -6.41 21.68 6.63
C TRP A 212 -6.91 21.57 5.18
N ASN A 213 -6.37 20.66 4.38
CA ASN A 213 -6.78 20.43 2.99
C ASN A 213 -7.70 19.20 2.83
N PHE A 214 -8.10 18.54 3.92
CA PHE A 214 -9.09 17.45 3.90
C PHE A 214 -10.47 17.96 4.29
N PRO A 215 -11.55 17.22 3.95
CA PRO A 215 -12.90 17.55 4.39
C PRO A 215 -13.01 17.66 5.91
N ASP A 216 -12.36 16.74 6.63
CA ASP A 216 -12.19 16.79 8.08
C ASP A 216 -10.72 17.04 8.40
N ALA A 217 -10.42 18.19 9.00
CA ALA A 217 -9.04 18.57 9.29
C ALA A 217 -8.43 17.77 10.45
N ILE A 218 -9.26 17.16 11.28
CA ILE A 218 -8.87 16.25 12.36
C ILE A 218 -9.77 15.00 12.28
N PRO A 219 -9.37 13.88 12.90
CA PRO A 219 -10.25 12.71 12.98
C PRO A 219 -11.57 13.07 13.66
N ILE A 220 -12.68 12.87 12.95
CA ILE A 220 -14.05 13.03 13.42
C ILE A 220 -14.77 11.73 13.13
N HIS A 221 -15.55 11.24 14.09
CA HIS A 221 -16.38 10.05 13.87
C HIS A 221 -17.45 10.34 12.83
N ARG A 222 -17.58 9.45 11.85
CA ARG A 222 -18.65 9.43 10.85
C ARG A 222 -19.16 8.01 10.71
N GLU A 223 -20.47 7.84 10.74
CA GLU A 223 -21.08 6.54 10.55
C GLU A 223 -20.96 6.05 9.10
N ALA A 224 -20.86 4.73 8.94
CA ALA A 224 -20.84 4.07 7.66
C ALA A 224 -22.10 4.40 6.84
N LEU A 225 -21.99 4.33 5.50
CA LEU A 225 -23.15 4.59 4.62
C LEU A 225 -24.29 3.60 4.89
N TYR A 226 -23.93 2.36 5.19
CA TYR A 226 -24.84 1.31 5.60
C TYR A 226 -24.54 0.96 7.05
N SER A 227 -25.31 1.53 7.98
CA SER A 227 -25.16 1.33 9.42
C SER A 227 -26.37 0.60 10.00
N THR A 228 -26.15 -0.23 11.02
CA THR A 228 -27.22 -0.82 11.85
C THR A 228 -27.72 0.15 12.92
N ARG A 229 -27.13 1.35 13.01
CA ARG A 229 -27.35 2.34 14.09
C ARG A 229 -27.87 3.67 13.56
N PRO A 230 -29.20 3.79 13.32
CA PRO A 230 -29.80 5.03 12.84
C PRO A 230 -29.59 6.22 13.80
N ASP A 231 -29.51 5.95 15.11
CA ASP A 231 -29.19 6.95 16.13
C ASP A 231 -27.78 7.52 15.98
N MET A 232 -26.81 6.66 15.61
CA MET A 232 -25.44 7.09 15.37
C MET A 232 -25.32 7.84 14.05
N VAL A 233 -26.08 7.45 13.02
CA VAL A 233 -26.12 8.18 11.74
C VAL A 233 -26.64 9.60 11.94
N ALA A 234 -27.66 9.78 12.77
CA ALA A 234 -28.17 11.10 13.13
C ALA A 234 -27.13 11.94 13.90
N LYS A 235 -26.35 11.32 14.78
CA LYS A 235 -25.31 12.01 15.58
C LYS A 235 -24.05 12.32 14.78
N TYR A 236 -23.68 11.45 13.84
CA TYR A 236 -22.42 11.48 13.12
C TYR A 236 -22.63 11.15 11.63
N PRO A 237 -23.29 12.04 10.87
CA PRO A 237 -23.60 11.79 9.48
C PRO A 237 -22.33 11.71 8.62
N THR A 238 -22.47 11.06 7.47
CA THR A 238 -21.44 11.04 6.42
C THR A 238 -21.29 12.42 5.74
N HIS A 239 -20.39 12.53 4.76
CA HIS A 239 -20.16 13.75 3.99
C HIS A 239 -21.30 14.05 3.00
N ASP A 240 -21.34 15.27 2.49
CA ASP A 240 -22.18 15.59 1.33
C ASP A 240 -21.69 14.90 0.05
N ASP A 241 -22.61 14.65 -0.88
CA ASP A 241 -22.31 14.11 -2.20
C ASP A 241 -21.35 15.01 -2.98
N VAL A 242 -20.51 14.39 -3.82
CA VAL A 242 -19.54 15.08 -4.66
C VAL A 242 -19.87 14.86 -6.12
N LYS A 243 -20.27 15.93 -6.82
CA LYS A 243 -20.63 15.87 -8.24
C LYS A 243 -19.47 15.37 -9.12
N THR A 244 -18.24 15.74 -8.79
CA THR A 244 -17.06 15.33 -9.56
C THR A 244 -15.88 15.12 -8.63
N PHE A 245 -15.62 13.86 -8.31
CA PHE A 245 -14.43 13.42 -7.59
C PHE A 245 -13.63 12.47 -8.48
N TRP A 246 -12.41 12.86 -8.83
CA TRP A 246 -11.55 12.12 -9.77
C TRP A 246 -12.22 11.70 -11.09
N ARG A 247 -13.18 12.51 -11.58
CA ARG A 247 -13.99 12.37 -12.82
C ARG A 247 -15.32 11.62 -12.71
N LEU A 248 -15.74 11.17 -11.52
CA LEU A 248 -17.03 10.52 -11.33
C LEU A 248 -17.85 11.20 -10.22
N PRO A 249 -19.19 11.14 -10.27
CA PRO A 249 -20.01 11.48 -9.11
C PRO A 249 -19.76 10.44 -8.00
N THR A 250 -19.61 10.90 -6.76
CA THR A 250 -19.44 10.04 -5.58
C THR A 250 -20.49 10.41 -4.57
N LEU A 251 -21.36 9.46 -4.26
CA LEU A 251 -22.50 9.66 -3.38
C LEU A 251 -22.11 9.29 -1.95
N PHE A 252 -22.60 10.04 -0.99
CA PHE A 252 -22.38 9.85 0.43
C PHE A 252 -23.74 10.00 1.11
N LYS A 253 -24.11 11.23 1.48
CA LYS A 253 -25.37 11.56 2.15
C LYS A 253 -26.59 10.97 1.45
N THR A 254 -26.67 11.02 0.13
CA THR A 254 -27.82 10.45 -0.60
C THR A 254 -27.97 8.94 -0.36
N VAL A 255 -26.86 8.19 -0.29
CA VAL A 255 -26.89 6.74 -0.05
C VAL A 255 -27.24 6.46 1.41
N GLN A 256 -26.65 7.20 2.35
CA GLN A 256 -26.90 7.01 3.78
C GLN A 256 -28.35 7.37 4.16
N ASP A 257 -28.86 8.51 3.67
CA ASP A 257 -30.25 8.93 3.91
C ASP A 257 -31.24 7.90 3.36
N LYS A 258 -31.00 7.41 2.14
CA LYS A 258 -31.83 6.35 1.54
C LYS A 258 -31.77 5.04 2.33
N ALA A 259 -30.60 4.66 2.84
CA ALA A 259 -30.45 3.46 3.67
C ALA A 259 -31.26 3.55 4.97
N ILE A 260 -31.35 4.75 5.56
CA ILE A 260 -32.17 5.03 6.75
C ILE A 260 -33.66 5.05 6.40
N GLU A 261 -34.05 5.75 5.33
CA GLU A 261 -35.43 5.82 4.84
C GLU A 261 -36.00 4.43 4.55
N ASP A 262 -35.23 3.59 3.85
CA ASP A 262 -35.61 2.22 3.49
C ASP A 262 -35.53 1.24 4.68
N LYS A 263 -35.13 1.72 5.87
CA LYS A 263 -34.90 0.98 7.11
C LYS A 263 -34.07 -0.27 6.89
N LEU A 264 -32.95 -0.13 6.17
CA LEU A 264 -32.10 -1.28 5.83
C LEU A 264 -31.54 -1.99 7.05
N TYR A 265 -31.34 -1.28 8.17
CA TYR A 265 -30.89 -1.85 9.43
C TYR A 265 -31.85 -2.90 10.02
N ASP A 266 -33.15 -2.84 9.73
CA ASP A 266 -34.12 -3.86 10.15
C ASP A 266 -34.03 -5.13 9.29
N LYS A 267 -33.75 -4.95 7.98
CA LYS A 267 -33.70 -6.03 6.99
C LYS A 267 -32.35 -6.76 7.00
N PHE A 268 -31.28 -6.02 7.25
CA PHE A 268 -29.89 -6.46 7.26
C PHE A 268 -29.23 -6.07 8.60
N PRO A 269 -29.55 -6.78 9.69
CA PRO A 269 -29.17 -6.37 11.05
C PRO A 269 -27.76 -6.80 11.46
N ILE A 270 -26.99 -7.43 10.58
CA ILE A 270 -25.65 -7.94 10.88
C ILE A 270 -24.61 -7.07 10.16
N ILE A 271 -23.61 -6.58 10.88
CA ILE A 271 -22.46 -5.92 10.29
C ILE A 271 -21.60 -6.98 9.60
N LEU A 272 -21.34 -6.83 8.31
CA LEU A 272 -20.42 -7.69 7.57
C LEU A 272 -19.06 -7.00 7.42
N THR A 273 -18.03 -7.69 7.88
CA THR A 273 -16.64 -7.32 7.64
C THR A 273 -15.90 -8.41 6.86
N SER A 274 -14.81 -8.02 6.20
CA SER A 274 -13.97 -8.95 5.45
C SER A 274 -12.51 -8.83 5.85
N GLY A 275 -11.79 -9.96 5.84
CA GLY A 275 -10.38 -9.97 6.18
C GLY A 275 -9.63 -11.17 5.63
N ARG A 276 -8.47 -11.43 6.23
CA ARG A 276 -7.49 -12.40 5.74
C ARG A 276 -7.50 -13.68 6.54
N LEU A 277 -7.06 -14.73 5.88
CA LEU A 277 -6.63 -16.00 6.46
C LEU A 277 -5.12 -16.11 6.31
N VAL A 278 -4.47 -16.85 7.21
CA VAL A 278 -3.00 -16.98 7.23
C VAL A 278 -2.51 -17.80 6.04
N GLU A 279 -3.33 -18.75 5.60
CA GLU A 279 -3.07 -19.74 4.56
C GLU A 279 -3.06 -19.13 3.16
N TYR A 280 -3.66 -17.95 2.98
CA TYR A 280 -3.91 -17.35 1.67
C TYR A 280 -3.41 -15.92 1.55
N GLU A 281 -3.01 -15.54 0.33
CA GLU A 281 -2.48 -14.22 0.00
C GLU A 281 -3.33 -13.55 -1.09
N GLY A 282 -3.45 -12.22 -1.03
CA GLY A 282 -4.30 -11.46 -1.96
C GLY A 282 -5.75 -11.97 -2.05
N GLY A 283 -6.29 -12.09 -3.27
CA GLY A 283 -7.58 -12.73 -3.56
C GLY A 283 -7.51 -14.26 -3.67
N GLY A 284 -6.40 -14.86 -3.25
CA GLY A 284 -6.15 -16.31 -3.26
C GLY A 284 -5.91 -16.92 -4.64
N GLU A 285 -5.60 -16.13 -5.67
CA GLU A 285 -5.37 -16.62 -7.04
C GLU A 285 -4.23 -17.65 -7.09
N GLU A 286 -3.07 -17.29 -6.56
CA GLU A 286 -1.90 -18.17 -6.48
C GLU A 286 -2.09 -19.25 -5.40
N THR A 287 -2.53 -18.83 -4.20
CA THR A 287 -2.49 -19.69 -3.02
C THR A 287 -3.59 -20.74 -2.98
N ARG A 288 -4.77 -20.53 -3.59
CA ARG A 288 -5.79 -21.59 -3.74
C ARG A 288 -5.47 -22.60 -4.84
N SER A 289 -4.45 -22.33 -5.65
CA SER A 289 -3.93 -23.24 -6.67
C SER A 289 -2.75 -24.06 -6.13
N ASN A 290 -2.20 -23.69 -4.96
CA ASN A 290 -1.17 -24.45 -4.27
C ASN A 290 -1.81 -25.56 -3.41
N PRO A 291 -1.50 -26.85 -3.62
CA PRO A 291 -2.15 -27.95 -2.92
C PRO A 291 -1.95 -27.92 -1.40
N TRP A 292 -0.80 -27.48 -0.91
CA TRP A 292 -0.51 -27.46 0.53
C TRP A 292 -1.29 -26.37 1.25
N LEU A 293 -1.43 -25.18 0.63
CA LEU A 293 -2.20 -24.09 1.21
C LEU A 293 -3.71 -24.35 1.08
N ALA A 294 -4.12 -24.89 -0.07
CA ALA A 294 -5.51 -25.27 -0.34
C ALA A 294 -6.03 -26.35 0.64
N GLU A 295 -5.17 -27.26 1.09
CA GLU A 295 -5.51 -28.28 2.08
C GLU A 295 -5.91 -27.68 3.44
N LEU A 296 -5.26 -26.59 3.85
CA LEU A 296 -5.49 -25.98 5.17
C LEU A 296 -6.85 -25.28 5.27
N GLN A 297 -7.41 -24.78 4.16
CA GLN A 297 -8.74 -24.17 4.14
C GLN A 297 -9.49 -24.45 2.83
N GLN A 298 -10.33 -25.48 2.82
CA GLN A 298 -10.97 -26.00 1.60
C GLN A 298 -12.27 -25.30 1.20
N GLU A 299 -12.93 -24.63 2.14
CA GLU A 299 -14.28 -24.10 1.94
C GLU A 299 -14.33 -22.60 2.29
N ASN A 300 -15.09 -21.83 1.52
CA ASN A 300 -15.39 -20.45 1.88
C ASN A 300 -16.46 -20.43 2.99
N PHE A 301 -16.30 -19.56 3.99
CA PHE A 301 -17.19 -19.51 5.16
C PHE A 301 -17.54 -18.08 5.60
N VAL A 302 -18.59 -17.97 6.41
CA VAL A 302 -18.92 -16.80 7.21
C VAL A 302 -18.84 -17.17 8.69
N GLU A 303 -18.08 -16.41 9.47
CA GLU A 303 -18.12 -16.50 10.92
C GLU A 303 -19.40 -15.85 11.44
N ILE A 304 -20.12 -16.56 12.28
CA ILE A 304 -21.37 -16.10 12.87
C ILE A 304 -21.42 -16.50 14.35
N ASN A 305 -21.85 -15.57 15.20
CA ASN A 305 -21.98 -15.81 16.62
C ASN A 305 -23.03 -16.92 16.93
N PRO A 306 -22.84 -17.76 17.97
CA PRO A 306 -23.80 -18.81 18.33
C PRO A 306 -25.24 -18.29 18.55
N SER A 307 -25.39 -17.14 19.21
CA SER A 307 -26.71 -16.55 19.45
C SER A 307 -27.37 -16.04 18.16
N ALA A 308 -26.59 -15.50 17.24
CA ALA A 308 -27.06 -15.02 15.94
C ALA A 308 -27.45 -16.19 15.02
N ALA A 309 -26.68 -17.27 15.05
CA ALA A 309 -26.94 -18.50 14.32
C ALA A 309 -28.19 -19.22 14.83
N ALA A 310 -28.33 -19.35 16.16
CA ALA A 310 -29.49 -19.99 16.79
C ALA A 310 -30.81 -19.27 16.44
N LYS A 311 -30.82 -17.93 16.48
CA LYS A 311 -31.98 -17.11 16.06
C LYS A 311 -32.40 -17.34 14.60
N ARG A 312 -31.48 -17.85 13.77
CA ARG A 312 -31.66 -18.09 12.33
C ARG A 312 -31.78 -19.58 11.98
N GLY A 313 -31.78 -20.48 12.97
CA GLY A 313 -31.79 -21.92 12.74
C GLY A 313 -30.57 -22.46 11.98
N ILE A 314 -29.44 -21.76 12.04
CA ILE A 314 -28.19 -22.12 11.37
C ILE A 314 -27.36 -23.01 12.30
N LYS A 315 -26.93 -24.17 11.81
CA LYS A 315 -25.96 -25.03 12.49
C LYS A 315 -24.55 -24.78 11.98
N ASN A 316 -23.56 -25.17 12.77
CA ASN A 316 -22.18 -25.12 12.32
C ASN A 316 -22.02 -25.94 11.03
N TRP A 317 -21.33 -25.35 10.06
CA TRP A 317 -21.03 -25.88 8.73
C TRP A 317 -22.22 -26.07 7.78
N ASP A 318 -23.42 -25.57 8.13
CA ASP A 318 -24.51 -25.43 7.17
C ASP A 318 -24.08 -24.50 6.02
N PHE A 319 -24.56 -24.76 4.80
CA PHE A 319 -24.51 -23.74 3.76
C PHE A 319 -25.50 -22.63 4.10
N VAL A 320 -25.07 -21.39 3.91
CA VAL A 320 -25.86 -20.18 4.16
C VAL A 320 -25.73 -19.21 3.00
N TRP A 321 -26.75 -18.38 2.83
CA TRP A 321 -26.71 -17.19 2.00
C TRP A 321 -26.35 -16.00 2.87
N VAL A 322 -25.29 -15.29 2.52
CA VAL A 322 -25.02 -13.94 3.02
C VAL A 322 -25.54 -12.97 1.97
N LYS A 323 -26.60 -12.24 2.30
CA LYS A 323 -27.30 -11.30 1.43
C LYS A 323 -26.98 -9.87 1.81
N SER A 324 -26.73 -9.02 0.83
CA SER A 324 -26.45 -7.60 1.03
C SER A 324 -27.60 -6.72 0.55
N PRO A 325 -27.65 -5.44 0.96
CA PRO A 325 -28.66 -4.49 0.50
C PRO A 325 -28.71 -4.24 -1.01
N THR A 326 -27.67 -4.61 -1.76
CA THR A 326 -27.63 -4.44 -3.22
C THR A 326 -28.48 -5.50 -3.96
N GLY A 327 -29.01 -6.49 -3.23
CA GLY A 327 -29.66 -7.66 -3.80
C GLY A 327 -28.70 -8.82 -4.08
N ALA A 328 -27.38 -8.59 -4.02
CA ALA A 328 -26.38 -9.62 -4.18
C ALA A 328 -26.38 -10.60 -2.99
N LYS A 329 -26.03 -11.85 -3.28
CA LYS A 329 -25.92 -12.94 -2.29
C LYS A 329 -24.70 -13.80 -2.59
N ILE A 330 -24.05 -14.29 -1.54
CA ILE A 330 -22.96 -15.26 -1.66
C ILE A 330 -23.30 -16.53 -0.86
N LYS A 331 -23.03 -17.70 -1.44
CA LYS A 331 -23.23 -19.00 -0.77
C LYS A 331 -21.93 -19.47 -0.12
N VAL A 332 -21.92 -19.59 1.20
CA VAL A 332 -20.74 -19.97 1.99
C VAL A 332 -21.12 -20.93 3.11
N ARG A 333 -20.15 -21.57 3.76
CA ARG A 333 -20.36 -22.34 4.99
C ARG A 333 -20.55 -21.42 6.19
N ALA A 334 -21.37 -21.79 7.17
CA ALA A 334 -21.41 -21.10 8.46
C ALA A 334 -20.35 -21.65 9.41
N LEU A 335 -19.42 -20.82 9.87
CA LEU A 335 -18.54 -21.13 10.99
C LEU A 335 -19.11 -20.51 12.26
N VAL A 336 -19.81 -21.33 13.06
CA VAL A 336 -20.45 -20.84 14.30
C VAL A 336 -19.39 -20.70 15.39
N THR A 337 -19.11 -19.48 15.83
CA THR A 337 -17.98 -19.18 16.73
C THR A 337 -18.20 -17.93 17.57
N GLU A 338 -17.68 -17.91 18.80
CA GLU A 338 -17.76 -16.76 19.72
C GLU A 338 -16.74 -15.65 19.39
N ARG A 339 -15.89 -15.84 18.36
CA ARG A 339 -14.88 -14.85 17.94
C ARG A 339 -15.48 -13.56 17.37
N VAL A 340 -16.71 -13.61 16.88
CA VAL A 340 -17.47 -12.45 16.38
C VAL A 340 -18.63 -12.12 17.30
N ALA A 341 -18.95 -10.82 17.40
CA ALA A 341 -20.06 -10.34 18.20
C ALA A 341 -21.43 -10.80 17.63
N PRO A 342 -22.50 -10.84 18.44
CA PRO A 342 -23.85 -11.25 18.00
C PRO A 342 -24.44 -10.48 16.81
N ASP A 343 -23.97 -9.27 16.58
CA ASP A 343 -24.39 -8.36 15.52
C ASP A 343 -23.37 -8.26 14.38
N THR A 344 -22.32 -9.08 14.37
CA THR A 344 -21.20 -8.97 13.44
C THR A 344 -20.88 -10.32 12.81
N ALA A 345 -20.55 -10.31 11.52
CA ALA A 345 -20.10 -11.46 10.74
C ALA A 345 -18.80 -11.14 9.99
N PHE A 346 -17.96 -12.16 9.82
CA PHE A 346 -16.70 -12.07 9.11
C PHE A 346 -16.68 -13.05 7.93
N VAL A 347 -16.28 -12.58 6.74
CA VAL A 347 -16.04 -13.43 5.56
C VAL A 347 -14.63 -13.20 5.01
N PRO A 348 -13.81 -14.24 4.86
CA PRO A 348 -12.48 -14.10 4.27
C PRO A 348 -12.57 -13.79 2.76
N PHE A 349 -11.73 -12.89 2.26
CA PHE A 349 -11.79 -12.43 0.87
C PHE A 349 -10.91 -13.20 -0.13
N HIS A 350 -10.43 -14.39 0.25
CA HIS A 350 -9.47 -15.16 -0.54
C HIS A 350 -10.08 -16.09 -1.59
N PHE A 351 -11.41 -16.11 -1.73
CA PHE A 351 -12.12 -17.11 -2.52
C PHE A 351 -12.71 -16.49 -3.78
N SER A 352 -12.76 -17.29 -4.85
CA SER A 352 -13.45 -16.98 -6.10
C SER A 352 -13.70 -18.25 -6.90
N GLY A 353 -14.47 -18.15 -7.97
CA GLY A 353 -14.81 -19.28 -8.84
C GLY A 353 -16.25 -19.74 -8.67
N TRP A 354 -16.98 -19.25 -7.66
CA TRP A 354 -18.44 -19.31 -7.61
C TRP A 354 -19.06 -17.93 -7.91
N TRP A 355 -20.29 -17.95 -8.43
CA TRP A 355 -21.11 -16.76 -8.64
C TRP A 355 -22.53 -17.03 -8.17
N GLU A 356 -22.92 -16.41 -7.04
CA GLU A 356 -24.22 -16.59 -6.42
C GLU A 356 -24.62 -18.07 -6.24
N GLY A 357 -23.67 -18.85 -5.72
CA GLY A 357 -23.78 -20.28 -5.42
C GLY A 357 -23.61 -21.21 -6.61
N LYS A 358 -23.40 -20.69 -7.84
CA LYS A 358 -23.05 -21.49 -9.01
C LYS A 358 -21.53 -21.64 -9.13
N ASP A 359 -21.04 -22.88 -9.17
CA ASP A 359 -19.64 -23.14 -9.52
C ASP A 359 -19.39 -22.79 -11.00
N LEU A 360 -18.37 -21.97 -11.25
CA LEU A 360 -17.96 -21.53 -12.58
C LEU A 360 -16.86 -22.42 -13.19
N LEU A 361 -16.62 -23.61 -12.64
CA LEU A 361 -15.62 -24.57 -13.12
C LEU A 361 -15.60 -24.71 -14.66
N ASP A 362 -16.77 -24.79 -15.30
CA ASP A 362 -16.90 -24.98 -16.75
C ASP A 362 -16.32 -23.82 -17.58
N PHE A 363 -16.10 -22.65 -16.97
CA PHE A 363 -15.53 -21.47 -17.62
C PHE A 363 -14.00 -21.38 -17.45
N TYR A 364 -13.39 -22.26 -16.66
CA TYR A 364 -11.94 -22.33 -16.55
C TYR A 364 -11.32 -23.10 -17.72
N PRO A 365 -10.21 -22.62 -18.31
CA PRO A 365 -9.42 -23.42 -19.22
C PRO A 365 -9.00 -24.74 -18.56
N LYS A 366 -8.92 -25.82 -19.36
CA LYS A 366 -8.50 -27.14 -18.86
C LYS A 366 -7.15 -27.04 -18.15
N GLY A 367 -7.10 -27.47 -16.89
CA GLY A 367 -5.91 -27.44 -16.05
C GLY A 367 -5.59 -26.10 -15.39
N ALA A 368 -6.45 -25.08 -15.55
CA ALA A 368 -6.26 -23.76 -14.96
C ALA A 368 -7.21 -23.44 -13.79
N TYR A 369 -8.08 -24.39 -13.40
CA TYR A 369 -8.96 -24.18 -12.25
C TYR A 369 -8.17 -24.29 -10.94
N PRO A 370 -8.44 -23.44 -9.94
CA PRO A 370 -7.84 -23.56 -8.63
C PRO A 370 -8.40 -24.78 -7.89
N ILE A 371 -7.62 -25.32 -6.96
CA ILE A 371 -7.98 -26.49 -6.15
C ILE A 371 -9.20 -26.16 -5.28
N VAL A 372 -9.19 -24.98 -4.67
CA VAL A 372 -10.29 -24.45 -3.85
C VAL A 372 -11.03 -23.35 -4.59
N ARG A 373 -12.36 -23.44 -4.65
CA ARG A 373 -13.27 -22.44 -5.22
C ARG A 373 -14.27 -21.98 -4.16
N GLY A 374 -14.84 -20.81 -4.36
CA GLY A 374 -15.85 -20.25 -3.47
C GLY A 374 -16.29 -18.88 -3.95
N GLU A 375 -16.95 -18.12 -3.10
CA GLU A 375 -17.49 -16.81 -3.45
C GLU A 375 -16.47 -15.70 -3.21
N ALA A 376 -16.47 -14.71 -4.09
CA ALA A 376 -15.80 -13.46 -3.80
C ALA A 376 -16.67 -12.63 -2.86
N VAL A 377 -16.18 -12.34 -1.63
CA VAL A 377 -16.94 -11.49 -0.69
C VAL A 377 -17.26 -10.11 -1.27
N ASN A 378 -16.44 -9.60 -2.18
CA ASN A 378 -16.69 -8.36 -2.91
C ASN A 378 -18.06 -8.34 -3.62
N THR A 379 -18.58 -9.50 -4.05
CA THR A 379 -19.95 -9.62 -4.59
C THR A 379 -21.00 -9.19 -3.56
N GLY A 380 -20.77 -9.47 -2.28
CA GLY A 380 -21.65 -9.08 -1.17
C GLY A 380 -21.29 -7.74 -0.51
N THR A 381 -20.28 -7.01 -1.00
CA THR A 381 -19.96 -5.66 -0.49
C THR A 381 -20.87 -4.60 -1.10
N THR A 382 -21.08 -3.51 -0.37
CA THR A 382 -21.92 -2.40 -0.82
C THR A 382 -21.11 -1.28 -1.48
N TYR A 383 -21.84 -0.33 -2.07
CA TYR A 383 -21.27 0.95 -2.46
C TYR A 383 -20.73 1.71 -1.23
N GLY A 384 -19.61 2.39 -1.38
CA GLY A 384 -19.01 3.23 -0.34
C GLY A 384 -17.54 3.44 -0.60
N TYR A 385 -17.07 4.68 -0.46
CA TYR A 385 -15.70 5.06 -0.80
C TYR A 385 -15.18 6.10 0.19
N ASP A 386 -13.89 6.06 0.47
CA ASP A 386 -13.25 7.11 1.25
C ASP A 386 -13.24 8.45 0.49
N ARG A 387 -13.60 9.53 1.18
CA ARG A 387 -13.79 10.87 0.62
C ARG A 387 -12.52 11.53 0.09
N VAL A 388 -11.34 10.99 0.40
CA VAL A 388 -10.04 11.52 -0.02
C VAL A 388 -9.36 10.61 -1.04
N THR A 389 -9.36 9.30 -0.81
CA THR A 389 -8.56 8.31 -1.54
C THR A 389 -9.34 7.51 -2.57
N MET A 390 -10.68 7.54 -2.55
CA MET A 390 -11.53 6.64 -3.34
C MET A 390 -11.32 5.14 -3.05
N MET A 391 -10.74 4.79 -1.91
CA MET A 391 -10.68 3.40 -1.48
C MET A 391 -12.08 2.92 -1.08
N GLN A 392 -12.51 1.78 -1.63
CA GLN A 392 -13.83 1.23 -1.34
C GLN A 392 -13.96 0.78 0.12
N GLU A 393 -15.13 1.02 0.71
CA GLU A 393 -15.52 0.51 2.02
C GLU A 393 -15.80 -1.01 1.95
N THR A 394 -14.77 -1.81 2.25
CA THR A 394 -14.87 -3.29 2.26
C THR A 394 -14.86 -3.89 3.67
N LYS A 395 -14.85 -3.03 4.70
CA LYS A 395 -14.66 -3.42 6.10
C LYS A 395 -15.91 -3.23 6.95
N THR A 396 -16.84 -2.39 6.52
CA THR A 396 -18.05 -2.09 7.27
C THR A 396 -19.20 -1.99 6.29
N THR A 397 -20.04 -3.00 6.26
CA THR A 397 -21.35 -2.96 5.60
C THR A 397 -22.35 -3.77 6.42
N ILE A 398 -23.57 -3.91 5.93
CA ILE A 398 -24.62 -4.70 6.58
C ILE A 398 -25.04 -5.87 5.69
N CYS A 399 -25.45 -6.96 6.32
CA CYS A 399 -25.94 -8.15 5.66
C CYS A 399 -27.08 -8.82 6.45
N GLN A 400 -27.70 -9.79 5.79
CA GLN A 400 -28.55 -10.79 6.39
C GLN A 400 -27.97 -12.16 6.07
N ILE A 401 -28.06 -13.07 7.04
CA ILE A 401 -27.60 -14.44 6.88
C ILE A 401 -28.80 -15.36 7.03
N GLU A 402 -28.99 -16.25 6.07
CA GLU A 402 -30.09 -17.22 6.07
C GLU A 402 -29.58 -18.59 5.67
N LYS A 403 -30.22 -19.65 6.16
CA LYS A 403 -29.89 -21.01 5.74
C LYS A 403 -30.10 -21.17 4.23
N ALA A 404 -29.13 -21.75 3.53
CA ALA A 404 -29.31 -22.14 2.15
C ALA A 404 -30.12 -23.45 2.12
N ALA A 405 -31.20 -23.46 1.33
CA ALA A 405 -32.05 -24.63 1.12
C ALA A 405 -31.30 -25.79 0.48
#